data_AF-A0A151RDL1-F1
#
_entry.id   AF-A0A151RDL1-F1
#
_cell.length_a   1.000
_cell.length_b   1.000
_cell.length_c   1.000
_cell.angle_alpha   90.00
_cell.angle_beta   90.00
_cell.angle_gamma   90.00
#
_symmetry.space_group_name_H-M   'P 1'
#
loop_
_entity.id
_entity.type
_entity.pdbx_description
1 polymer ?
#
loop_
_entity_poly.entity_id
_entity_poly.type
_entity_poly.pdbx_seq_one_letter_code
_entity_poly.pdbx_strand_id
1 'polypeptide(L)' 'MLVGEAEHWWRGTHHMLVARGVSVDWECFKRVFLEKYFLESVRHAKEAEFMQLHQGGMSISDYAMRFEHLTLLFASYF' A
#
# COMPACT_ATOMS: atom_id res chain seq x y z
N MET A 1 -10.80 -7.54 8.92
CA MET A 1 -11.97 -7.84 8.07
C MET A 1 -12.12 -6.73 7.05
N LEU A 2 -12.37 -7.06 5.78
CA LEU A 2 -12.70 -6.08 4.74
C LEU A 2 -14.12 -5.57 4.96
N VAL A 3 -14.37 -4.30 4.66
CA VAL A 3 -15.68 -3.67 4.82
C VAL A 3 -15.98 -2.79 3.62
N GLY A 4 -17.27 -2.64 3.30
CA GLY A 4 -17.74 -1.74 2.24
C GLY A 4 -17.23 -2.12 0.85
N GLU A 5 -16.65 -1.14 0.14
CA GLU A 5 -16.17 -1.30 -1.24
C GLU A 5 -15.11 -2.42 -1.38
N ALA A 6 -14.23 -2.55 -0.39
CA ALA A 6 -13.18 -3.57 -0.39
C ALA A 6 -13.75 -5.00 -0.29
N GLU A 7 -14.82 -5.19 0.47
CA GLU A 7 -15.50 -6.48 0.55
C GLU A 7 -16.20 -6.83 -0.77
N HIS A 8 -16.90 -5.86 -1.37
CA HIS A 8 -17.59 -6.03 -2.64
C HIS A 8 -16.62 -6.40 -3.76
N TRP A 9 -15.51 -5.66 -3.88
CA TRP A 9 -14.46 -5.96 -4.84
C TRP A 9 -13.80 -7.33 -4.60
N TRP A 10 -13.47 -7.65 -3.35
CA TRP A 10 -12.81 -8.92 -3.04
C TRP A 10 -13.69 -10.12 -3.40
N ARG A 11 -15.00 -10.02 -3.19
CA ARG A 11 -15.96 -11.08 -3.57
C ARG A 11 -15.90 -11.40 -5.07
N GLY A 12 -15.90 -10.38 -5.93
CA GLY A 12 -15.80 -10.55 -7.39
C GLY A 12 -14.45 -11.09 -7.84
N THR A 13 -13.37 -10.54 -7.26
CA THR A 13 -11.99 -10.95 -7.57
C THR A 13 -11.72 -12.38 -7.14
N HIS A 14 -12.16 -12.76 -5.95
CA HIS A 14 -12.06 -14.12 -5.43
C HIS A 14 -12.78 -15.11 -6.36
N HIS A 15 -14.00 -14.79 -6.79
CA HIS A 15 -14.75 -15.64 -7.71
C HIS A 15 -14.00 -15.85 -9.04
N MET A 16 -13.44 -14.77 -9.62
CA MET A 16 -12.63 -14.84 -10.83
C MET A 16 -11.36 -15.67 -10.65
N LEU A 17 -10.64 -15.52 -9.52
CA LEU A 17 -9.42 -16.26 -9.23
C LEU A 17 -9.69 -17.77 -9.13
N VAL A 18 -10.74 -18.14 -8.41
CA VAL A 18 -11.17 -19.54 -8.29
C VAL A 18 -11.60 -20.10 -9.65
N ALA A 19 -12.35 -19.34 -10.46
CA ALA A 19 -12.75 -19.76 -11.80
C ALA A 19 -11.55 -19.99 -12.75
N ARG A 20 -10.43 -19.30 -12.51
CA ARG A 20 -9.14 -19.48 -13.23
C ARG A 20 -8.29 -20.62 -12.66
N GLY A 21 -8.76 -21.34 -11.65
CA GLY A 21 -8.02 -22.41 -10.98
C GLY A 21 -6.87 -21.89 -10.10
N VAL A 22 -6.86 -20.60 -9.75
CA VAL A 22 -5.84 -20.03 -8.86
C VAL A 22 -6.18 -20.40 -7.42
N SER A 23 -5.21 -21.01 -6.72
CA SER A 23 -5.31 -21.19 -5.27
C SER A 23 -5.34 -19.82 -4.58
N VAL A 24 -6.40 -19.55 -3.83
CA VAL A 24 -6.55 -18.29 -3.09
C VAL A 24 -6.10 -18.54 -1.65
N ASP A 25 -4.79 -18.40 -1.42
CA ASP A 25 -4.21 -18.34 -0.09
C ASP A 25 -4.00 -16.89 0.37
N TRP A 26 -3.45 -16.74 1.58
CA TRP A 26 -3.18 -15.43 2.15
C TRP A 26 -2.18 -14.59 1.33
N GLU A 27 -1.21 -15.23 0.66
CA GLU A 27 -0.24 -14.51 -0.16
C GLU A 27 -0.85 -13.98 -1.45
N CYS A 28 -1.70 -14.79 -2.09
CA CYS A 28 -2.47 -14.41 -3.25
C CYS A 28 -3.39 -13.22 -2.92
N PHE A 29 -4.10 -13.28 -1.79
CA PHE A 29 -4.90 -12.16 -1.30
C PHE A 29 -4.04 -10.89 -1.13
N LYS A 30 -2.94 -10.97 -0.36
CA LYS A 30 -2.06 -9.82 -0.11
C LYS A 30 -1.58 -9.18 -1.41
N ARG A 31 -1.08 -9.97 -2.36
CA ARG A 31 -0.58 -9.47 -3.65
C ARG A 31 -1.66 -8.71 -4.42
N VAL A 32 -2.82 -9.33 -4.63
CA VAL A 32 -3.89 -8.74 -5.44
C VAL A 32 -4.53 -7.54 -4.74
N PHE A 33 -4.59 -7.57 -3.40
CA PHE A 33 -5.03 -6.45 -2.58
C PHE A 33 -4.08 -5.25 -2.70
N LEU A 34 -2.78 -5.48 -2.57
CA LEU A 34 -1.76 -4.45 -2.71
C LEU A 34 -1.71 -3.90 -4.14
N GLU A 35 -1.83 -4.72 -5.17
CA GLU A 35 -1.89 -4.24 -6.56
C GLU A 35 -3.06 -3.27 -6.81
N LYS A 36 -4.23 -3.54 -6.23
CA LYS A 36 -5.41 -2.68 -6.41
C LYS A 36 -5.36 -1.40 -5.58
N TYR A 37 -5.07 -1.53 -4.29
CA TYR A 37 -5.21 -0.42 -3.33
C TYR A 37 -3.89 0.31 -3.09
N PHE A 38 -2.78 -0.34 -3.40
CA PHE A 38 -1.42 0.16 -3.24
C PHE A 38 -0.71 0.21 -4.59
N LEU A 39 -1.34 0.92 -5.53
CA LEU A 39 -0.85 1.12 -6.89
C LEU A 39 0.65 1.50 -6.90
N GLU A 40 1.39 0.86 -7.79
CA GLU A 40 2.83 1.11 -8.00
C GLU A 40 3.13 2.61 -8.25
N SER A 41 2.19 3.35 -8.84
CA SER A 41 2.28 4.80 -9.00
C SER A 41 2.26 5.58 -7.67
N VAL A 42 1.47 5.13 -6.69
CA VAL A 42 1.44 5.71 -5.34
C VAL A 42 2.74 5.39 -4.62
N ARG A 43 3.28 4.18 -4.81
CA ARG A 43 4.60 3.80 -4.29
C ARG A 43 5.69 4.72 -4.84
N HIS A 44 5.77 4.88 -6.17
CA HIS A 44 6.75 5.76 -6.79
C HIS A 44 6.58 7.23 -6.40
N ALA A 45 5.35 7.70 -6.23
CA ALA A 45 5.10 9.06 -5.74
C ALA A 45 5.61 9.23 -4.30
N LYS A 46 5.41 8.23 -3.43
CA LYS A 46 5.91 8.25 -2.05
C LYS A 46 7.42 8.10 -1.96
N GLU A 47 8.04 7.29 -2.84
CA GLU A 47 9.50 7.18 -2.96
C GLU A 47 10.09 8.52 -3.38
N ALA A 48 9.48 9.19 -4.37
CA ALA A 48 9.89 10.52 -4.77
C ALA A 48 9.73 11.54 -3.63
N GLU A 49 8.63 11.49 -2.87
CA GLU A 49 8.41 12.34 -1.70
C GLU A 49 9.49 12.14 -0.63
N PHE A 50 9.88 10.89 -0.37
CA PHE A 50 10.93 10.56 0.60
C PHE A 50 12.33 10.98 0.12
N MET A 51 12.66 10.73 -1.16
CA MET A 51 13.94 11.14 -1.75
C MET A 51 14.09 12.67 -1.82
N GLN A 52 12.97 13.39 -1.91
CA GLN A 52 12.91 14.85 -1.87
C GLN A 52 12.59 15.39 -0.46
N LEU A 53 12.62 14.56 0.59
CA LEU A 53 12.38 15.02 1.95
C LEU A 53 13.65 15.67 2.51
N HIS A 54 13.74 16.99 2.34
CA HIS A 54 14.73 17.84 2.99
C HIS A 54 14.05 18.65 4.10
N GLN A 55 14.74 18.88 5.21
CA GLN A 55 14.20 19.70 6.30
C GLN A 55 13.77 21.09 5.80
N GLY A 56 14.61 21.75 4.99
CA GLY A 56 14.31 23.09 4.45
C GLY A 56 13.98 24.08 5.56
N GLY A 57 12.84 24.76 5.44
CA GLY A 57 12.30 25.68 6.46
C GLY A 57 11.41 25.02 7.53
N MET A 58 11.28 23.69 7.53
CA MET A 58 10.48 22.99 8.55
C MET A 58 11.18 23.01 9.90
N SER A 59 10.38 23.03 10.98
CA SER A 59 10.92 22.76 12.31
C SER A 59 11.46 21.33 12.36
N ILE A 60 12.43 21.09 13.25
CA ILE A 60 13.01 19.75 13.44
C ILE A 60 11.92 18.73 13.81
N SER A 61 10.93 19.14 14.60
CA SER A 61 9.82 18.27 15.01
C SER A 61 8.93 17.87 13.83
N ASP A 62 8.59 18.82 12.95
CA ASP A 62 7.74 18.54 11.78
C ASP A 62 8.46 17.66 10.76
N TYR A 63 9.76 17.89 10.58
CA TYR A 63 10.60 17.05 9.75
C TYR A 63 10.70 15.62 10.28
N ALA A 64 10.98 15.46 11.58
CA ALA A 64 11.08 14.14 12.21
C ALA A 64 9.77 13.35 12.10
N MET A 65 8.63 14.01 12.34
CA MET A 65 7.31 13.38 12.20
C MET A 65 7.04 12.91 10.77
N ARG A 66 7.37 13.72 9.76
CA ARG A 66 7.24 13.33 8.34
C ARG A 66 8.18 12.20 7.96
N PHE A 67 9.42 12.24 8.46
CA PHE A 67 10.41 11.20 8.22
C PHE A 67 9.95 9.85 8.80
N GLU A 68 9.51 9.82 10.06
CA GLU A 68 9.00 8.60 10.70
C GLU A 68 7.76 8.07 10.00
N HIS A 69 6.82 8.92 9.63
CA HIS A 69 5.60 8.51 8.92
C HIS A 69 5.92 7.84 7.58
N LEU A 70 6.79 8.45 6.78
CA LEU A 70 7.21 7.88 5.50
C LEU A 70 8.01 6.58 5.72
N THR A 71 8.90 6.54 6.72
CA THR A 71 9.69 5.34 7.05
C THR A 71 8.80 4.16 7.47
N LEU A 72 7.78 4.41 8.27
CA LEU A 72 6.82 3.37 8.68
C LEU A 72 5.98 2.86 7.51
N LEU A 73 5.60 3.75 6.59
CA LEU A 73 4.97 3.32 5.34
C LEU A 73 5.92 2.38 4.59
N PHE A 74 7.18 2.77 4.34
CA PHE A 74 8.14 1.91 3.64
C PHE A 74 8.42 0.58 4.33
N ALA A 75 8.60 0.58 5.65
CA ALA A 75 8.86 -0.61 6.44
C ALA A 75 7.69 -1.61 6.43
N SER A 76 6.46 -1.16 6.17
CA SER A 76 5.30 -2.06 6.06
C SER A 76 5.24 -2.85 4.75
N TYR A 77 6.12 -2.56 3.79
CA TYR A 77 6.23 -3.25 2.49
C TYR A 77 7.38 -4.27 2.38
N PHE A 78 8.30 -4.32 3.36
CA PHE A 78 9.44 -5.25 3.41
C PHE A 78 9.34 -6.17 4.63
#